data_AF-A0A0Q5DMP7-F1
#
_entry.id   AF-A0A0Q5DMP7-F1
#
_cell.length_a   1.000
_cell.length_b   1.000
_cell.length_c   1.000
_cell.angle_alpha   90.00
_cell.angle_beta   90.00
_cell.angle_gamma   90.00
#
_symmetry.space_group_name_H-M   'P 1'
#
loop_
_entity.id
_entity.type
_entity.pdbx_description
1 polymer ?
#
loop_
_entity_poly.entity_id
_entity_poly.type
_entity_poly.pdbx_seq_one_letter_code
_entity_poly.pdbx_strand_id
1 'polypeptide(L)'
;MEIVFLIAGVLALGVLYSVTVASAKPIPGSGMYKISRDGRVLMCAGPKVTAVRPTLYPDGLRVKLRGGNRTGEFYVHELVAEVYLPNPRGYTLVRHKDGNVRNNNIDNLELIAAPPAAPATAPDAAPPALPDNLVQT
;
A
#
# COMPACT_ATOMS: atom_id res chain seq x y z
N MET A 1 0.89 44.19 -20.89
CA MET A 1 1.29 42.87 -21.44
C MET A 1 2.00 42.02 -20.38
N GLU A 2 3.00 42.55 -19.67
CA GLU A 2 3.83 41.79 -18.71
C GLU A 2 3.09 41.26 -17.46
N ILE A 3 2.19 42.05 -16.86
CA ILE A 3 1.39 41.64 -15.69
C ILE A 3 0.41 40.50 -16.03
N VAL A 4 -0.10 40.46 -17.26
CA VAL A 4 -1.03 39.41 -17.70
C VAL A 4 -0.31 38.05 -17.79
N PHE A 5 0.96 38.04 -18.22
CA PHE A 5 1.78 36.84 -18.21
C PHE A 5 2.13 36.37 -16.80
N LEU A 6 2.38 37.29 -15.86
CA LEU A 6 2.58 36.96 -14.44
C LEU A 6 1.32 36.33 -13.82
N ILE A 7 0.14 36.93 -14.05
CA ILE A 7 -1.13 36.39 -13.54
C ILE A 7 -1.43 35.01 -14.17
N ALA A 8 -1.23 34.86 -15.48
CA ALA A 8 -1.38 33.59 -16.17
C ALA A 8 -0.40 32.53 -15.63
N GLY A 9 0.84 32.91 -15.31
CA GLY A 9 1.83 32.06 -14.67
C GLY A 9 1.40 31.58 -13.30
N VAL A 10 0.91 32.49 -12.44
CA VAL A 10 0.42 32.13 -11.09
C VAL A 10 -0.83 31.26 -11.17
N LEU A 11 -1.76 31.54 -12.08
CA LEU A 11 -2.93 30.70 -12.33
C LEU A 11 -2.53 29.31 -12.84
N ALA A 12 -1.60 29.22 -13.79
CA ALA A 12 -1.08 27.95 -14.28
C ALA A 12 -0.40 27.14 -13.17
N LEU A 13 0.37 27.80 -12.29
CA LEU A 13 1.01 27.17 -11.13
C LEU A 13 -0.03 26.66 -10.12
N GLY A 14 -1.10 27.43 -9.88
CA GLY A 14 -2.22 27.03 -9.03
C GLY A 14 -3.02 25.86 -9.61
N VAL A 15 -3.29 25.86 -10.91
CA VAL A 15 -3.95 24.75 -11.61
C VAL A 15 -3.06 23.50 -11.60
N LEU A 16 -1.77 23.64 -11.86
CA LEU A 16 -0.79 22.54 -11.80
C LEU A 16 -0.72 21.94 -10.38
N TYR A 17 -0.71 22.79 -9.35
CA TYR A 17 -0.79 22.35 -7.96
C TYR A 17 -2.12 21.62 -7.66
N SER A 18 -3.24 22.11 -8.20
CA SER A 18 -4.55 21.48 -8.03
C SER A 18 -4.62 20.09 -8.68
N VAL A 19 -4.13 19.96 -9.92
CA VAL A 19 -4.12 18.69 -10.66
C VAL A 19 -3.24 17.64 -9.97
N THR A 20 -2.11 18.04 -9.40
CA THR A 20 -1.22 17.11 -8.69
C THR A 20 -1.83 16.61 -7.37
N VAL A 21 -2.60 17.43 -6.65
CA VAL A 21 -3.30 17.01 -5.41
C VAL A 21 -4.54 16.14 -5.69
N ALA A 22 -5.14 16.25 -6.88
CA ALA A 22 -6.38 15.55 -7.22
C ALA A 22 -6.24 14.04 -7.46
N SER A 23 -5.02 13.50 -7.60
CA SER A 23 -4.80 12.09 -7.95
C SER A 23 -4.93 11.09 -6.80
N ALA A 24 -5.60 11.45 -5.69
CA ALA A 24 -5.77 10.56 -4.54
C ALA A 24 -6.93 9.57 -4.74
N LYS A 25 -6.63 8.27 -4.72
CA LYS A 25 -7.61 7.19 -4.80
C LYS A 25 -8.19 6.84 -3.42
N PRO A 26 -9.47 6.40 -3.33
CA PRO A 26 -10.05 5.96 -2.07
C PRO A 26 -9.40 4.66 -1.58
N ILE A 27 -9.23 4.53 -0.27
CA ILE A 27 -8.71 3.31 0.34
C ILE A 27 -9.86 2.30 0.49
N PRO A 28 -9.73 1.07 -0.04
CA PRO A 28 -10.76 0.05 0.08
C PRO A 28 -10.99 -0.32 1.56
N GLY A 29 -12.27 -0.32 1.97
CA GLY A 29 -12.68 -0.59 3.35
C GLY A 29 -12.81 0.66 4.24
N SER A 30 -12.26 1.80 3.82
CA SER A 30 -12.42 3.08 4.53
C SER A 30 -12.94 4.17 3.60
N GLY A 31 -14.25 4.41 3.63
CA GLY A 31 -14.91 5.39 2.74
C GLY A 31 -14.49 6.85 2.97
N MET A 32 -13.81 7.14 4.08
CA MET A 32 -13.46 8.50 4.51
C MET A 32 -11.98 8.85 4.25
N TYR A 33 -11.18 7.90 3.74
CA TYR A 33 -9.75 8.11 3.52
C TYR A 33 -9.36 7.87 2.07
N LYS A 34 -8.48 8.72 1.58
CA LYS A 34 -7.85 8.64 0.26
C LYS A 34 -6.35 8.56 0.43
N ILE A 35 -5.67 7.93 -0.51
CA ILE A 35 -4.22 7.83 -0.54
C ILE A 35 -3.69 8.40 -1.85
N SER A 36 -2.68 9.28 -1.76
CA SER A 36 -1.97 9.84 -2.92
C SER A 36 -0.90 8.89 -3.43
N ARG A 37 -0.44 9.12 -4.66
CA ARG A 37 0.68 8.40 -5.28
C ARG A 37 1.99 8.52 -4.49
N ASP A 38 2.18 9.63 -3.81
CA ASP A 38 3.39 9.90 -3.01
C ASP A 38 3.36 9.25 -1.62
N GLY A 39 2.31 8.49 -1.30
CA GLY A 39 2.11 7.92 0.04
C GLY A 39 1.54 8.89 1.07
N ARG A 40 0.93 10.01 0.64
CA ARG A 40 0.16 10.88 1.55
C ARG A 40 -1.24 10.30 1.78
N VAL A 41 -1.58 10.09 3.04
CA VAL A 41 -2.93 9.66 3.45
C VAL A 41 -3.76 10.89 3.79
N LEU A 42 -4.88 11.05 3.11
CA LEU A 42 -5.79 12.18 3.21
C LEU A 42 -7.11 11.70 3.82
N MET A 43 -7.56 12.36 4.88
CA MET A 43 -8.89 12.18 5.43
C MET A 43 -9.86 13.16 4.75
N CYS A 44 -10.90 12.61 4.11
CA CYS A 44 -12.01 13.32 3.46
C CYS A 44 -13.33 13.02 4.19
N ALA A 45 -13.37 13.20 5.52
CA ALA A 45 -14.59 12.98 6.30
C ALA A 45 -15.55 14.19 6.34
N GLY A 46 -15.09 15.37 5.91
CA GLY A 46 -15.88 16.60 5.94
C GLY A 46 -15.47 17.61 4.85
N PRO A 47 -15.86 18.89 4.96
CA PRO A 47 -15.61 19.91 3.94
C PRO A 47 -14.11 20.21 3.74
N LYS A 48 -13.25 19.80 4.68
CA LYS A 48 -11.81 19.99 4.64
C LYS A 48 -11.08 18.66 4.46
N VAL A 49 -10.22 18.59 3.45
CA VAL A 49 -9.28 17.48 3.27
C VAL A 49 -8.10 17.69 4.23
N THR A 50 -7.88 16.73 5.13
CA THR A 50 -6.79 16.82 6.12
C THR A 50 -5.78 15.71 5.87
N ALA A 51 -4.50 16.06 5.74
CA ALA A 51 -3.44 15.06 5.67
C ALA A 51 -3.25 14.41 7.05
N VAL A 52 -3.37 13.08 7.10
CA VAL A 52 -3.09 12.30 8.31
C VAL A 52 -1.58 12.26 8.49
N ARG A 53 -1.10 12.66 9.66
CA ARG A 53 0.32 12.66 9.98
C ARG A 53 0.74 11.23 10.33
N PRO A 54 1.61 10.58 9.52
CA PRO A 54 2.09 9.24 9.82
C PRO A 54 3.09 9.27 10.98
N THR A 55 3.11 8.19 11.74
CA THR A 55 4.14 7.94 12.76
C THR A 55 5.28 7.16 12.11
N LEU A 56 6.51 7.59 12.34
CA LEU A 56 7.70 6.90 11.85
C LEU A 56 8.10 5.80 12.81
N TYR A 57 8.20 4.58 12.30
CA TYR A 57 8.79 3.41 12.97
C TYR A 57 10.05 2.95 12.23
N PRO A 58 10.91 2.13 12.88
CA PRO A 58 12.08 1.52 12.24
C PRO A 58 11.72 0.74 10.97
N ASP A 59 10.60 0.02 11.01
CA ASP A 59 10.11 -0.80 9.88
C ASP A 59 9.33 0.03 8.83
N GLY A 60 8.96 1.26 9.17
CA GLY A 60 8.43 2.23 8.23
C GLY A 60 7.33 3.14 8.74
N LEU A 61 6.67 3.85 7.82
CA LEU A 61 5.63 4.82 8.16
C LEU A 61 4.29 4.12 8.39
N ARG A 62 3.71 4.33 9.58
CA ARG A 62 2.39 3.83 9.95
C ARG A 62 1.37 4.95 10.09
N VAL A 63 0.14 4.67 9.70
CA VAL A 63 -1.00 5.57 9.88
C VAL A 63 -2.11 4.87 10.65
N LYS A 64 -2.79 5.64 11.50
CA LYS A 64 -4.01 5.18 12.18
C LYS A 64 -5.21 5.54 11.33
N LEU A 65 -5.89 4.53 10.81
CA LEU A 65 -7.18 4.70 10.16
C LEU A 65 -8.28 4.48 11.20
N ARG A 66 -9.18 5.46 11.31
CA ARG A 66 -10.33 5.45 12.21
C ARG A 66 -11.57 5.78 11.39
N GLY A 67 -12.10 4.81 10.64
CA GLY A 67 -13.36 4.99 9.92
C GLY A 67 -13.74 3.83 8.99
N GLY A 68 -15.05 3.52 8.97
CA GLY A 68 -15.61 2.45 8.14
C GLY A 68 -15.38 1.05 8.72
N ASN A 69 -15.14 0.07 7.84
CA ASN A 69 -14.92 -1.35 8.19
C ASN A 69 -13.45 -1.67 8.50
N ARG A 70 -12.54 -0.70 8.31
CA ARG A 70 -11.10 -0.91 8.44
C ARG A 70 -10.53 0.09 9.45
N THR A 71 -10.40 -0.34 10.69
CA THR A 71 -9.86 0.45 11.80
C THR A 71 -8.60 -0.21 12.35
N GLY A 72 -7.52 0.55 12.49
CA GLY A 72 -6.25 0.00 12.98
C GLY A 72 -5.04 0.84 12.58
N GLU A 73 -3.87 0.28 12.86
CA GLU A 73 -2.58 0.78 12.35
C GLU A 73 -2.25 0.04 11.06
N PHE A 74 -1.98 0.79 10.00
CA PHE A 74 -1.61 0.25 8.69
C PHE A 74 -0.32 0.90 8.21
N TYR A 75 0.48 0.14 7.46
CA TYR A 75 1.66 0.70 6.82
C TYR A 75 1.28 1.51 5.59
N VAL A 76 1.90 2.68 5.44
CA VAL A 76 1.64 3.56 4.31
C VAL A 76 2.02 2.90 2.98
N HIS A 77 3.17 2.21 2.94
CA HIS A 77 3.64 1.54 1.72
C HIS A 77 2.69 0.41 1.27
N GLU A 78 2.12 -0.36 2.21
CA GLU A 78 1.12 -1.39 1.91
C GLU A 78 -0.16 -0.78 1.32
N LEU A 79 -0.66 0.30 1.93
CA LEU A 79 -1.85 0.99 1.45
C LEU A 79 -1.65 1.57 0.04
N VAL A 80 -0.46 2.12 -0.24
CA VAL A 80 -0.14 2.64 -1.58
C VAL A 80 -0.12 1.50 -2.58
N ALA A 81 0.55 0.40 -2.26
CA ALA A 81 0.63 -0.76 -3.14
C ALA A 81 -0.75 -1.36 -3.41
N GLU A 82 -1.59 -1.54 -2.38
CA GLU A 82 -2.95 -2.08 -2.52
C GLU A 82 -3.84 -1.26 -3.49
N VAL A 83 -3.68 0.07 -3.47
CA VAL A 83 -4.54 1.00 -4.23
C VAL A 83 -4.02 1.31 -5.64
N TYR A 84 -2.69 1.33 -5.81
CA TYR A 84 -2.06 1.75 -7.07
C TYR A 84 -1.42 0.61 -7.85
N LEU A 85 -0.94 -0.44 -7.19
CA LEU A 85 -0.39 -1.62 -7.83
C LEU A 85 -1.42 -2.74 -7.77
N PRO A 86 -2.22 -2.97 -8.84
CA PRO A 86 -3.05 -4.16 -8.90
C PRO A 86 -2.14 -5.38 -8.80
N ASN A 87 -2.49 -6.30 -7.90
CA ASN A 87 -1.69 -7.47 -7.59
C ASN A 87 -2.33 -8.75 -8.15
N PRO A 88 -2.21 -9.03 -9.46
CA PRO A 88 -2.81 -10.21 -10.08
C PRO A 88 -2.13 -11.52 -9.64
N ARG A 89 -0.95 -11.44 -9.01
CA ARG A 89 -0.10 -12.59 -8.66
C ARG A 89 -0.13 -12.95 -7.17
N GLY A 90 -0.88 -12.22 -6.35
CA GLY A 90 -0.98 -12.50 -4.92
C GLY A 90 0.28 -12.17 -4.10
N TYR A 91 1.13 -11.26 -4.59
CA TYR A 91 2.28 -10.74 -3.86
C TYR A 91 1.86 -10.05 -2.55
N THR A 92 2.28 -10.57 -1.40
CA THR A 92 1.88 -10.05 -0.08
C THR A 92 2.88 -9.06 0.50
N LEU A 93 4.09 -8.94 -0.06
CA LEU A 93 5.15 -8.16 0.55
C LEU A 93 5.55 -6.99 -0.36
N VAL A 94 5.66 -5.81 0.24
CA VAL A 94 6.04 -4.56 -0.42
C VAL A 94 7.44 -4.16 0.06
N ARG A 95 8.33 -3.81 -0.86
CA ARG A 95 9.70 -3.38 -0.56
C ARG A 95 9.97 -1.99 -1.16
N HIS A 96 10.82 -1.22 -0.48
CA HIS A 96 11.37 0.05 -0.99
C HIS A 96 12.66 -0.21 -1.76
N LYS A 97 12.75 0.24 -3.02
CA LYS A 97 13.95 0.08 -3.87
C LYS A 97 15.15 0.85 -3.30
N ASP A 98 14.92 2.06 -2.81
CA ASP A 98 15.96 2.92 -2.20
C ASP A 98 16.36 2.50 -0.78
N GLY A 99 15.66 1.53 -0.16
CA GLY A 99 15.83 1.21 1.26
C GLY A 99 15.37 2.31 2.24
N ASN A 100 14.87 3.44 1.74
CA ASN A 100 14.38 4.54 2.55
C ASN A 100 12.88 4.41 2.85
N VAL A 101 12.56 4.06 4.09
CA VAL A 101 11.17 3.87 4.57
C VAL A 101 10.32 5.15 4.57
N ARG A 102 10.93 6.32 4.37
CA ARG A 102 10.21 7.60 4.23
C ARG A 102 9.69 7.83 2.81
N ASN A 103 10.34 7.23 1.81
CA ASN A 103 10.00 7.44 0.40
C ASN A 103 8.93 6.42 -0.04
N ASN A 104 7.67 6.68 0.30
CA ASN A 104 6.53 5.81 -0.05
C ASN A 104 5.91 6.12 -1.42
N ASN A 105 6.68 6.73 -2.32
CA ASN A 105 6.20 6.96 -3.68
C ASN A 105 6.05 5.62 -4.41
N ILE A 106 4.99 5.46 -5.20
CA ILE A 106 4.70 4.26 -5.99
C ILE A 106 5.93 3.79 -6.78
N ASP A 107 6.66 4.70 -7.41
CA ASP A 107 7.81 4.36 -8.25
C ASP A 107 8.97 3.72 -7.46
N ASN A 108 9.07 4.07 -6.16
CA ASN A 108 10.04 3.52 -5.22
C ASN A 108 9.55 2.23 -4.54
N LEU A 109 8.29 1.85 -4.72
CA LEU A 109 7.73 0.62 -4.16
C LEU A 109 7.77 -0.50 -5.19
N GLU A 110 8.12 -1.69 -4.74
CA GLU A 110 8.03 -2.92 -5.53
C GLU A 110 7.27 -4.00 -4.77
N LEU A 111 6.37 -4.69 -5.47
CA LEU A 111 5.71 -5.88 -4.95
C LEU A 111 6.63 -7.08 -5.20
N ILE A 112 7.02 -7.73 -4.12
CA ILE A 112 7.78 -8.97 -4.18
C ILE A 112 6.87 -10.13 -3.80
N ALA A 113 7.06 -11.25 -4.50
CA ALA A 113 6.48 -12.50 -4.08
C ALA A 113 6.97 -12.81 -2.67
N ALA A 114 6.05 -13.23 -1.80
CA ALA A 114 6.49 -13.97 -0.63
C ALA A 114 7.39 -15.10 -1.17
N PRO A 115 8.60 -15.29 -0.60
CA PRO A 115 9.34 -16.51 -0.87
C PRO A 115 8.35 -17.65 -0.65
N PRO A 116 8.24 -18.64 -1.54
CA PRO A 116 7.46 -19.82 -1.23
C PRO A 116 8.04 -20.32 0.09
N ALA A 117 7.28 -20.18 1.18
CA ALA A 117 7.66 -20.77 2.43
C ALA A 117 8.00 -22.21 2.09
N ALA A 118 9.21 -22.66 2.46
CA ALA A 118 9.60 -24.05 2.33
C ALA A 118 8.38 -24.92 2.67
N PRO A 119 8.01 -25.87 1.78
CA PRO A 119 6.67 -26.44 1.73
C PRO A 119 6.22 -26.79 3.14
N ALA A 120 5.17 -26.11 3.61
CA ALA A 120 4.50 -26.50 4.82
C ALA A 120 4.15 -27.97 4.67
N THR A 121 4.73 -28.78 5.54
CA THR A 121 4.37 -30.15 5.84
C THR A 121 2.89 -30.34 5.58
N ALA A 122 2.53 -31.10 4.55
CA ALA A 122 1.18 -31.63 4.41
C ALA A 122 0.94 -32.59 5.59
N PRO A 123 0.00 -32.34 6.51
CA PRO A 123 -0.41 -33.31 7.50
C PRO A 123 -1.79 -33.82 7.11
N ASP A 124 -2.02 -34.22 5.85
CA ASP A 124 -3.25 -34.91 5.47
C ASP A 124 -3.14 -35.71 4.16
N ALA A 125 -2.06 -36.47 4.02
CA ALA A 125 -2.05 -37.60 3.11
C ALA A 125 -1.71 -38.83 3.95
N ALA A 126 -2.74 -39.64 4.21
CA ALA A 126 -2.65 -40.96 4.82
C ALA A 126 -1.39 -41.70 4.34
N PRO A 127 -0.65 -42.38 5.23
CA PRO A 127 0.49 -43.19 4.79
C PRO A 127 -0.03 -44.23 3.80
N PRO A 128 0.54 -44.32 2.57
CA PRO A 128 0.24 -45.45 1.71
C PRO A 128 0.71 -46.70 2.45
N ALA A 129 -0.21 -47.64 2.67
CA ALA A 129 0.10 -48.96 3.20
C ALA A 129 1.21 -49.57 2.34
N LEU A 130 2.41 -49.71 2.93
CA LEU A 130 3.47 -50.54 2.37
C LEU A 130 3.12 -51.99 2.70
N PRO A 131 3.01 -52.90 1.70
CA PRO A 131 2.87 -54.31 1.95
C PRO A 131 4.27 -54.94 2.09
N ASP A 132 4.67 -55.33 3.29
CA ASP A 132 5.86 -56.19 3.47
C ASP A 132 5.51 -57.43 4.28
N ASN A 133 5.07 -58.40 3.50
CA ASN A 133 5.22 -59.82 3.79
C ASN A 133 6.71 -60.09 4.07
N LEU A 134 7.03 -60.74 5.21
CA LEU A 134 8.19 -61.61 5.49
C LEU A 134 8.60 -61.51 6.98
N VAL A 135 7.96 -62.31 7.84
CA VAL A 135 8.71 -63.28 8.65
C VAL A 135 7.83 -64.52 8.79
N GLN A 136 8.29 -65.60 8.18
CA GLN A 136 7.70 -66.93 8.21
C GLN A 136 7.78 -67.54 9.62
N THR A 137 6.80 -68.41 9.88
CA THR A 137 6.76 -69.41 10.95
C THR A 137 7.78 -70.51 10.73
#